data_AF-A0A2J6SGB2-F1
#
_entry.id   AF-A0A2J6SGB2-F1
#
_cell.length_a   1.000
_cell.length_b   1.000
_cell.length_c   1.000
_cell.angle_alpha   90.00
_cell.angle_beta   90.00
_cell.angle_gamma   90.00
#
_symmetry.space_group_name_H-M   'P 1'
#
loop_
_entity.id
_entity.type
_entity.pdbx_description
1 polymer ?
#
loop_
_entity_poly.entity_id
_entity_poly.type
_entity_poly.pdbx_seq_one_letter_code
_entity_poly.pdbx_strand_id
1 'polypeptide(L)' 'MPVKQTIPSRYINRADLSALLTSLFGSNFAVKVLEDSYGLIIPRELSDTEIAGITRPQ' A
#
# COMPACT_ATOMS: atom_id res chain seq x y z
N MET A 1 -19.54 18.39 13.78
CA MET A 1 -18.41 17.59 13.26
C MET A 1 -18.59 17.46 11.75
N PRO A 2 -17.61 17.75 10.90
CA PRO A 2 -17.81 17.62 9.47
C PRO A 2 -17.90 16.13 9.12
N VAL A 3 -18.99 15.75 8.46
CA VAL A 3 -19.22 14.40 7.93
C VAL A 3 -18.21 14.18 6.81
N LYS A 4 -17.23 13.29 7.00
CA LYS A 4 -16.37 12.83 5.90
C LYS A 4 -17.25 12.03 4.95
N GLN A 5 -17.73 12.68 3.90
CA GLN A 5 -18.44 12.01 2.82
C GLN A 5 -17.41 11.32 1.93
N THR A 6 -17.26 10.01 2.10
CA THR A 6 -16.52 9.18 1.15
C THR A 6 -17.37 9.09 -0.11
N ILE A 7 -16.95 9.77 -1.18
CA ILE A 7 -17.57 9.61 -2.51
C ILE A 7 -17.00 8.31 -3.09
N PRO A 8 -17.79 7.23 -3.20
CA PRO A 8 -17.33 6.02 -3.87
C PRO A 8 -17.08 6.36 -5.35
N SER A 9 -16.05 5.79 -5.95
CA SER A 9 -15.81 5.85 -7.41
C SER A 9 -15.29 7.18 -7.96
N ARG A 10 -14.38 7.86 -7.26
CA ARG A 10 -13.50 8.80 -7.98
C ARG A 10 -12.57 7.98 -8.87
N TYR A 11 -12.66 8.21 -10.19
CA TYR A 11 -11.70 7.68 -11.15
C TYR A 11 -10.29 8.13 -10.72
N ILE A 12 -9.49 7.19 -10.22
CA ILE A 12 -8.09 7.45 -9.91
C ILE A 12 -7.33 7.31 -11.21
N ASN A 13 -6.71 8.40 -11.67
CA ASN A 13 -5.81 8.33 -12.80
C ASN A 13 -4.64 7.40 -12.45
N ARG A 14 -4.56 6.25 -13.12
CA ARG A 14 -3.52 5.24 -12.87
C ARG A 14 -2.11 5.79 -13.09
N ALA A 15 -1.93 6.73 -14.01
CA ALA A 15 -0.62 7.35 -14.26
C ALA A 15 -0.17 8.18 -13.05
N ASP A 16 -1.05 9.04 -12.54
CA ASP A 16 -0.75 9.89 -11.38
C ASP A 16 -0.55 9.06 -10.11
N LEU A 17 -1.38 8.03 -9.90
CA LEU A 17 -1.21 7.08 -8.80
C LEU A 17 0.14 6.34 -8.90
N SER A 18 0.50 5.86 -10.09
CA SER A 18 1.76 5.14 -10.29
C SER A 18 2.96 6.06 -10.06
N ALA A 19 2.90 7.31 -10.52
CA ALA A 19 3.95 8.30 -10.28
C ALA A 19 4.12 8.60 -8.79
N LEU A 20 3.00 8.79 -8.07
CA LEU A 20 3.01 9.00 -6.62
C LEU A 20 3.61 7.79 -5.88
N LEU A 21 3.12 6.58 -6.18
CA LEU A 21 3.62 5.36 -5.55
C LEU A 21 5.10 5.12 -5.85
N THR A 22 5.54 5.42 -7.08
CA THR A 22 6.96 5.34 -7.46
C THR A 22 7.82 6.33 -6.68
N SER A 23 7.33 7.55 -6.45
CA SER A 23 8.03 8.54 -5.62
C SER A 23 8.13 8.12 -4.16
N LEU A 24 7.16 7.37 -3.64
CA LEU A 24 7.11 6.97 -2.23
C LEU A 24 7.89 5.68 -1.94
N PHE A 25 7.79 4.70 -2.84
CA PHE A 25 8.27 3.34 -2.60
C PHE A 25 9.32 2.87 -3.62
N GLY A 26 9.74 3.74 -4.54
CA GLY A 26 10.59 3.38 -5.66
C GLY A 26 9.84 2.50 -6.67
N SER A 27 10.57 1.67 -7.42
CA SER A 27 9.97 0.79 -8.43
C SER A 27 9.51 -0.58 -7.90
N ASN A 28 9.74 -0.87 -6.61
CA ASN A 28 9.48 -2.20 -6.04
C ASN A 28 8.16 -2.23 -5.26
N PHE A 29 7.05 -2.10 -5.97
CA PHE A 29 5.71 -2.28 -5.40
C PHE A 29 4.77 -2.95 -6.41
N ALA A 30 3.72 -3.59 -5.91
CA ALA A 30 2.64 -4.13 -6.72
C ALA A 30 1.28 -3.64 -6.20
N VAL A 31 0.40 -3.27 -7.12
CA VAL A 31 -0.97 -2.84 -6.79
C VAL A 31 -1.92 -3.99 -7.12
N LYS A 32 -2.72 -4.40 -6.14
CA LYS A 32 -3.78 -5.38 -6.29
C LYS A 32 -5.13 -4.67 -6.24
N VAL A 33 -5.96 -4.87 -7.25
CA VAL A 33 -7.35 -4.38 -7.22
C VAL A 33 -8.17 -5.32 -6.35
N LEU A 34 -8.89 -4.76 -5.38
CA LEU A 34 -9.89 -5.43 -4.56
C LEU A 34 -11.27 -4.87 -4.95
N GLU A 35 -12.34 -5.53 -4.54
CA GLU A 35 -13.71 -5.25 -4.97
C GLU A 35 -14.09 -3.77 -4.85
N ASP A 36 -13.76 -3.13 -3.71
CA ASP A 36 -14.02 -1.71 -3.45
C ASP A 36 -12.75 -0.89 -3.10
N SER A 37 -11.56 -1.47 -3.28
CA SER A 37 -10.32 -0.82 -2.83
C SER A 37 -9.08 -1.26 -3.61
N TYR A 38 -7.94 -0.64 -3.32
CA TYR A 38 -6.64 -1.03 -3.85
C TYR A 38 -5.76 -1.50 -2.69
N GLY A 39 -5.23 -2.72 -2.80
CA GLY A 39 -4.16 -3.22 -1.95
C GLY A 39 -2.79 -2.85 -2.54
N LEU A 40 -1.87 -2.41 -1.69
CA LEU A 40 -0.50 -2.11 -2.08
C LEU A 40 0.44 -3.12 -1.41
N ILE A 41 1.27 -3.78 -2.21
CA ILE A 41 2.27 -4.74 -1.78
C ILE A 41 3.64 -4.09 -2.00
N ILE A 42 4.38 -3.85 -0.92
CA ILE A 42 5.73 -3.26 -0.97
C ILE A 42 6.68 -4.28 -0.35
N PRO A 43 7.38 -5.10 -1.14
CA PRO A 43 8.41 -5.98 -0.63
C PRO A 43 9.52 -5.11 -0.02
N ARG A 44 9.79 -5.30 1.27
CA ARG A 44 10.96 -4.72 1.93
C ARG A 44 11.77 -5.84 2.54
N GLU A 45 13.08 -5.65 2.57
CA GLU A 45 13.96 -6.47 3.36
C GLU A 45 13.61 -6.27 4.84
N LEU A 46 13.50 -7.38 5.56
CA LEU A 46 13.33 -7.35 7.00
C LEU A 46 14.71 -7.23 7.63
N SER A 47 14.84 -6.37 8.64
CA SER A 47 16.06 -6.33 9.44
C SER A 47 16.18 -7.57 10.34
N ASP A 48 17.40 -7.93 10.72
CA ASP A 48 17.67 -9.09 11.59
C ASP A 48 16.85 -9.05 12.91
N THR A 49 16.60 -7.85 13.43
CA THR A 49 15.78 -7.63 14.63
C THR A 49 14.31 -7.95 14.40
N GLU A 50 13.77 -7.63 13.23
CA GLU A 50 12.39 -7.95 12.84
C GLU A 50 12.22 -9.44 12.58
N ILE A 51 13.22 -10.07 11.93
CA ILE A 51 13.26 -11.51 11.71
C ILE A 51 13.29 -12.26 13.05
N ALA A 52 14.14 -11.83 13.98
CA ALA A 52 14.21 -12.41 15.33
C ALA A 52 12.88 -12.29 16.09
N GLY A 53 12.11 -11.22 15.86
CA GLY A 53 10.79 -11.02 16.45
C GLY A 53 9.68 -11.92 15.90
N ILE A 54 9.74 -12.29 14.61
CA ILE A 54 8.76 -13.17 13.96
C ILE A 54 8.93 -14.63 14.41
N THR A 55 10.14 -15.02 14.80
CA THR A 55 10.50 -16.43 15.05
C THR A 55 10.13 -16.93 16.47
N ARG A 56 9.30 -16.20 17.23
CA ARG A 56 8.76 -16.70 18.52
C ARG A 56 7.26 -17.01 18.43
N PRO A 57 6.88 -18.25 18.10
CA PRO A 57 5.63 -18.78 18.63
C PRO A 57 5.75 -18.88 20.17
N GLN A 58 4.81 -18.27 20.89
CA GLN A 58 4.43 -18.76 22.22
C GLN A 58 3.47 -19.93 22.07
#